data_AF-A0A096XKG4-F1
#
_entry.id   AF-A0A096XKG4-F1
#
_cell.length_a   1.000
_cell.length_b   1.000
_cell.length_c   1.000
_cell.angle_alpha   90.00
_cell.angle_beta   90.00
_cell.angle_gamma   90.00
#
_symmetry.space_group_name_H-M   'P 1'
#
loop_
_entity.id
_entity.type
_entity.pdbx_description
1 polymer ?
#
loop_
_entity_poly.entity_id
_entity_poly.type
_entity_poly.pdbx_seq_one_letter_code
_entity_poly.pdbx_strand_id
1 'polypeptide(L)'
;ALVNELITKLSSRSTKVHRDAAKTIRCLAKINKENRILIAEQGGIPFLINLLRSPDEETQEHAITALMNLSLHPNNRGLIMRAGAIDGIVHVVKHGESTDARENAAAAIQCLSYDNENKISIGNTGAIPALVQLLRTGTRQGKKDAAHALCNLVSYLDGNKKRAVDAGLTPLLMAVLRD
;
A
#
# COMPACT_ATOMS: atom_id res chain seq x y z
N ALA A 1 17.15 -3.86 19.99
CA ALA A 1 18.06 -2.72 20.09
C ALA A 1 17.91 -1.79 18.89
N LEU A 2 18.30 -2.20 17.67
CA LEU A 2 18.23 -1.34 16.47
C LEU A 2 16.80 -1.03 15.99
N VAL A 3 15.94 -2.04 15.81
CA VAL A 3 14.58 -1.82 15.26
C VAL A 3 13.74 -0.93 16.19
N ASN A 4 13.73 -1.18 17.50
CA ASN A 4 13.12 -0.29 18.49
C ASN A 4 13.61 1.16 18.41
N GLU A 5 14.92 1.38 18.23
CA GLU A 5 15.48 2.73 18.08
C GLU A 5 14.93 3.42 16.82
N LEU A 6 14.88 2.70 15.69
CA LEU A 6 14.30 3.20 14.45
C LEU A 6 12.81 3.53 14.61
N ILE A 7 12.05 2.67 15.29
CA ILE A 7 10.63 2.90 15.56
C ILE A 7 10.43 4.16 16.41
N THR A 8 11.30 4.38 17.40
CA THR A 8 11.28 5.62 18.19
C THR A 8 11.56 6.83 17.31
N LYS A 9 12.54 6.73 16.41
CA LYS A 9 12.91 7.79 15.46
C LYS A 9 11.80 8.11 14.44
N LEU A 10 10.91 7.16 14.11
CA LEU A 10 9.74 7.44 13.26
C LEU A 10 8.79 8.49 13.86
N SER A 11 8.76 8.62 15.19
CA SER A 11 7.94 9.63 15.89
C SER A 11 8.63 10.99 16.06
N SER A 12 9.87 11.13 15.55
CA SER A 12 10.62 12.38 15.67
C SER A 12 9.94 13.54 14.95
N ARG A 13 9.97 14.72 15.57
CA ARG A 13 9.51 15.98 14.96
C ARG A 13 10.44 16.47 13.84
N SER A 14 11.66 15.95 13.78
CA SER A 14 12.60 16.28 12.71
C SER A 14 12.30 15.45 11.47
N THR A 15 11.95 16.12 10.37
CA THR A 15 11.66 15.48 9.08
C THR A 15 12.79 14.57 8.63
N LYS A 16 14.04 15.06 8.73
CA LYS A 16 15.23 14.27 8.39
C LYS A 16 15.31 12.97 9.20
N VAL A 17 15.06 13.05 10.51
CA VAL A 17 15.20 11.89 11.41
C VAL A 17 14.14 10.83 11.12
N HIS A 18 12.87 11.22 10.98
CA HIS A 18 11.82 10.23 10.67
C HIS A 18 11.94 9.69 9.24
N ARG A 19 12.44 10.51 8.29
CA ARG A 19 12.67 10.09 6.89
C ARG A 19 13.76 9.03 6.83
N ASP A 20 14.90 9.29 7.47
CA ASP A 20 16.01 8.35 7.54
C ASP A 20 15.58 7.06 8.24
N ALA A 21 14.80 7.15 9.32
CA ALA A 21 14.26 5.97 10.01
C ALA A 21 13.32 5.16 9.11
N ALA A 22 12.39 5.81 8.39
CA ALA A 22 11.48 5.17 7.44
C ALA A 22 12.26 4.50 6.29
N LYS A 23 13.31 5.16 5.77
CA LYS A 23 14.22 4.61 4.76
C LYS A 23 14.90 3.34 5.25
N THR A 24 15.45 3.36 6.46
CA THR A 24 16.12 2.19 7.04
C THR A 24 15.14 1.04 7.27
N ILE A 25 13.95 1.32 7.80
CA ILE A 25 12.90 0.31 8.00
C ILE A 25 12.46 -0.30 6.66
N ARG A 26 12.26 0.53 5.61
CA ARG A 26 11.99 0.07 4.24
C ARG A 26 13.07 -0.92 3.77
N CYS A 27 14.33 -0.57 3.93
CA CYS A 27 15.47 -1.42 3.54
C CYS A 27 15.49 -2.74 4.33
N LEU A 28 15.34 -2.68 5.65
CA LEU A 28 15.32 -3.88 6.50
C LEU A 28 14.16 -4.83 6.12
N ALA A 29 12.96 -4.27 5.92
CA ALA A 29 11.78 -5.03 5.51
C ALA A 29 11.91 -5.66 4.12
N LYS A 30 12.78 -5.15 3.24
CA LYS A 30 13.05 -5.72 1.92
C LYS A 30 13.90 -6.99 2.00
N ILE A 31 14.86 -7.04 2.94
CA ILE A 31 15.93 -8.06 2.98
C ILE A 31 15.38 -9.47 3.21
N ASN A 32 14.60 -9.69 4.26
CA ASN A 32 14.15 -11.04 4.62
C ASN A 32 12.83 -11.01 5.43
N LYS A 33 12.27 -12.18 5.69
CA LYS A 33 10.99 -12.32 6.42
C LYS A 33 11.15 -12.08 7.92
N GLU A 34 12.31 -12.40 8.49
CA GLU A 34 12.62 -12.23 9.92
C GLU A 34 12.56 -10.75 10.31
N ASN A 35 13.12 -9.86 9.50
CA ASN A 35 13.03 -8.41 9.70
C ASN A 35 11.58 -7.94 9.60
N ARG A 36 10.80 -8.47 8.64
CA ARG A 36 9.39 -8.10 8.47
C ARG A 36 8.57 -8.46 9.71
N ILE A 37 8.81 -9.63 10.28
CA ILE A 37 8.18 -10.08 11.54
C ILE A 37 8.61 -9.16 12.68
N LEU A 38 9.92 -8.97 12.87
CA LEU A 38 10.47 -8.19 13.98
C LEU A 38 9.98 -6.74 14.01
N ILE A 39 9.90 -6.07 12.85
CA ILE A 39 9.39 -4.70 12.75
C ILE A 39 7.90 -4.63 13.15
N ALA A 40 7.10 -5.61 12.75
CA ALA A 40 5.69 -5.66 13.08
C ALA A 40 5.48 -5.94 14.58
N GLU A 41 6.19 -6.93 15.14
CA GLU A 41 6.13 -7.30 16.55
C GLU A 41 6.59 -6.17 17.48
N GLN A 42 7.55 -5.36 17.05
CA GLN A 42 8.02 -4.19 17.81
C GLN A 42 7.12 -2.96 17.65
N GLY A 43 5.97 -3.08 16.96
CA GLY A 43 4.99 -2.00 16.85
C GLY A 43 5.36 -0.91 15.85
N GLY A 44 6.14 -1.22 14.81
CA GLY A 44 6.52 -0.23 13.79
C GLY A 44 5.38 0.19 12.86
N ILE A 45 4.36 -0.67 12.69
CA ILE A 45 3.27 -0.46 11.72
C ILE A 45 2.49 0.85 11.97
N PRO A 46 1.98 1.16 13.18
CA PRO A 46 1.25 2.41 13.42
C PRO A 46 2.04 3.68 13.10
N PHE A 47 3.35 3.68 13.38
CA PHE A 47 4.21 4.83 13.06
C PHE A 47 4.36 5.01 11.55
N LEU A 48 4.52 3.93 10.79
CA LEU A 48 4.56 4.01 9.33
C LEU A 48 3.22 4.50 8.75
N ILE A 49 2.09 4.10 9.33
CA ILE A 49 0.76 4.57 8.91
C ILE A 49 0.63 6.09 9.09
N ASN A 50 1.12 6.64 10.21
CA ASN A 50 1.09 8.07 10.47
C ASN A 50 1.87 8.88 9.42
N LEU A 51 2.92 8.29 8.84
CA LEU A 51 3.76 8.93 7.82
C LEU A 51 3.16 8.89 6.40
N LEU A 52 2.07 8.15 6.16
CA LEU A 52 1.40 8.10 4.85
C LEU A 52 0.76 9.43 4.42
N ARG A 53 0.56 10.35 5.37
CA ARG A 53 0.05 11.71 5.12
C ARG A 53 1.12 12.77 5.34
N SER A 54 2.40 12.37 5.37
CA SER A 54 3.49 13.33 5.46
C SER A 54 3.45 14.27 4.26
N PRO A 55 3.65 15.59 4.45
CA PRO A 55 3.85 16.53 3.34
C PRO A 55 5.24 16.38 2.70
N ASP A 56 6.12 15.58 3.30
CA ASP A 56 7.43 15.26 2.76
C ASP A 56 7.35 14.02 1.86
N GLU A 57 7.51 14.22 0.56
CA GLU A 57 7.38 13.19 -0.49
C GLU A 57 8.23 11.94 -0.20
N GLU A 58 9.53 12.12 0.11
CA GLU A 58 10.43 11.01 0.40
C GLU A 58 9.98 10.21 1.64
N THR A 59 9.50 10.90 2.68
CA THR A 59 8.97 10.24 3.88
C THR A 59 7.73 9.42 3.56
N GLN A 60 6.78 9.99 2.81
CA GLN A 60 5.57 9.27 2.41
C GLN A 60 5.91 8.03 1.58
N GLU A 61 6.81 8.18 0.58
CA GLU A 61 7.26 7.07 -0.27
C GLU A 61 7.94 5.97 0.55
N HIS A 62 8.84 6.34 1.46
CA HIS A 62 9.52 5.38 2.32
C HIS A 62 8.54 4.63 3.22
N ALA A 63 7.57 5.33 3.78
CA ALA A 63 6.54 4.74 4.64
C ALA A 63 5.66 3.75 3.87
N ILE A 64 5.14 4.12 2.69
CA ILE A 64 4.28 3.22 1.91
C ILE A 64 5.05 2.02 1.40
N THR A 65 6.30 2.20 0.96
CA THR A 65 7.14 1.10 0.48
C THR A 65 7.52 0.16 1.63
N ALA A 66 7.74 0.69 2.85
CA ALA A 66 7.94 -0.14 4.03
C ALA A 66 6.69 -0.98 4.33
N LEU A 67 5.49 -0.40 4.34
CA LEU A 67 4.24 -1.15 4.55
C LEU A 67 4.01 -2.20 3.46
N MET A 68 4.26 -1.87 2.20
CA MET A 68 4.23 -2.83 1.08
C MET A 68 5.16 -4.02 1.37
N ASN A 69 6.43 -3.75 1.70
CA ASN A 69 7.39 -4.81 2.03
C ASN A 69 6.91 -5.65 3.22
N LEU A 70 6.43 -5.03 4.31
CA LEU A 70 5.91 -5.74 5.47
C LEU A 70 4.73 -6.66 5.11
N SER A 71 3.85 -6.24 4.20
CA SER A 71 2.67 -7.01 3.75
C SER A 71 3.00 -8.27 2.93
N LEU A 72 4.26 -8.43 2.48
CA LEU A 72 4.72 -9.65 1.85
C LEU A 72 4.70 -10.84 2.81
N HIS A 73 4.76 -10.60 4.12
CA HIS A 73 4.59 -11.64 5.13
C HIS A 73 3.09 -11.79 5.50
N PRO A 74 2.47 -12.98 5.36
CA PRO A 74 1.04 -13.17 5.59
C PRO A 74 0.55 -12.69 6.96
N ASN A 75 1.27 -13.00 8.06
CA ASN A 75 0.84 -12.59 9.40
C ASN A 75 0.83 -11.06 9.59
N ASN A 76 1.62 -10.34 8.79
CA ASN A 76 1.67 -8.87 8.87
C ASN A 76 0.47 -8.22 8.18
N ARG A 77 -0.17 -8.87 7.19
CA ARG A 77 -1.31 -8.30 6.46
C ARG A 77 -2.46 -8.00 7.41
N GLY A 78 -2.82 -8.97 8.25
CA GLY A 78 -3.83 -8.78 9.29
C GLY A 78 -3.45 -7.70 10.30
N LEU A 79 -2.16 -7.58 10.69
CA LEU A 79 -1.69 -6.52 11.58
C LEU A 79 -1.82 -5.13 10.94
N ILE A 80 -1.43 -4.99 9.67
CA ILE A 80 -1.54 -3.75 8.90
C ILE A 80 -3.01 -3.31 8.78
N MET A 81 -3.91 -4.26 8.47
CA MET A 81 -5.34 -3.97 8.33
C MET A 81 -5.98 -3.59 9.66
N ARG A 82 -5.70 -4.32 10.75
CA ARG A 82 -6.20 -3.99 12.09
C ARG A 82 -5.67 -2.66 12.63
N ALA A 83 -4.48 -2.24 12.20
CA ALA A 83 -3.92 -0.94 12.54
C ALA A 83 -4.55 0.23 11.76
N GLY A 84 -5.52 -0.03 10.87
CA GLY A 84 -6.25 1.03 10.15
C GLY A 84 -5.48 1.61 8.95
N ALA A 85 -4.55 0.86 8.35
CA ALA A 85 -3.71 1.37 7.28
C ALA A 85 -4.45 1.73 5.98
N ILE A 86 -5.61 1.12 5.72
CA ILE A 86 -6.21 1.11 4.38
C ILE A 86 -6.55 2.51 3.87
N ASP A 87 -7.08 3.40 4.71
CA ASP A 87 -7.43 4.76 4.29
C ASP A 87 -6.19 5.59 3.94
N GLY A 88 -5.09 5.39 4.68
CA GLY A 88 -3.80 6.00 4.38
C GLY A 88 -3.22 5.48 3.06
N ILE A 89 -3.27 4.17 2.84
CA ILE A 89 -2.78 3.55 1.59
C ILE A 89 -3.59 4.05 0.39
N VAL A 90 -4.92 4.09 0.49
CA VAL A 90 -5.81 4.61 -0.56
C VAL A 90 -5.57 6.10 -0.81
N HIS A 91 -5.28 6.88 0.23
CA HIS A 91 -4.88 8.27 0.08
C HIS A 91 -3.62 8.40 -0.78
N VAL A 92 -2.59 7.57 -0.55
CA VAL A 92 -1.34 7.59 -1.34
C VAL A 92 -1.59 7.18 -2.80
N VAL A 93 -2.41 6.17 -3.10
CA VAL A 93 -2.74 5.81 -4.51
C VAL A 93 -3.31 7.02 -5.27
N LYS A 94 -4.17 7.79 -4.59
CA LYS A 94 -4.91 8.91 -5.18
C LYS A 94 -4.08 10.20 -5.27
N HIS A 95 -3.29 10.50 -4.24
CA HIS A 95 -2.69 11.83 -4.04
C HIS A 95 -1.19 11.79 -3.74
N GLY A 96 -0.55 10.62 -3.76
CA GLY A 96 0.89 10.55 -3.59
C GLY A 96 1.60 11.35 -4.68
N GLU A 97 2.58 12.17 -4.30
CA GLU A 97 3.31 13.05 -5.22
C GLU A 97 4.25 12.23 -6.11
N SER A 98 4.99 11.30 -5.48
CA SER A 98 5.86 10.36 -6.19
C SER A 98 5.04 9.32 -6.96
N THR A 99 5.44 9.08 -8.20
CA THR A 99 4.90 7.96 -9.00
C THR A 99 5.19 6.64 -8.30
N ASP A 100 6.39 6.45 -7.78
CA ASP A 100 6.78 5.24 -7.04
C ASP A 100 5.91 5.07 -5.79
N ALA A 101 5.57 6.14 -5.08
CA ALA A 101 4.67 6.06 -3.92
C ALA A 101 3.29 5.51 -4.30
N ARG A 102 2.71 5.99 -5.40
CA ARG A 102 1.39 5.54 -5.90
C ARG A 102 1.41 4.08 -6.35
N GLU A 103 2.48 3.67 -7.01
CA GLU A 103 2.67 2.28 -7.48
C GLU A 103 2.88 1.31 -6.32
N ASN A 104 3.76 1.67 -5.38
CA ASN A 104 3.97 0.89 -4.15
C ASN A 104 2.68 0.81 -3.30
N ALA A 105 1.84 1.85 -3.31
CA ALA A 105 0.53 1.81 -2.66
C ALA A 105 -0.41 0.80 -3.33
N ALA A 106 -0.44 0.75 -4.67
CA ALA A 106 -1.22 -0.25 -5.40
C ALA A 106 -0.71 -1.68 -5.14
N ALA A 107 0.61 -1.88 -5.11
CA ALA A 107 1.24 -3.15 -4.76
C ALA A 107 0.95 -3.56 -3.29
N ALA A 108 0.90 -2.61 -2.37
CA ALA A 108 0.49 -2.87 -0.98
C ALA A 108 -0.97 -3.35 -0.94
N ILE A 109 -1.89 -2.70 -1.65
CA ILE A 109 -3.29 -3.15 -1.75
C ILE A 109 -3.36 -4.56 -2.35
N GLN A 110 -2.61 -4.83 -3.41
CA GLN A 110 -2.53 -6.17 -4.00
C GLN A 110 -2.11 -7.21 -2.95
N CYS A 111 -1.04 -6.94 -2.19
CA CYS A 111 -0.55 -7.86 -1.17
C CYS A 111 -1.57 -8.10 -0.05
N LEU A 112 -2.24 -7.04 0.43
CA LEU A 112 -3.27 -7.14 1.46
C LEU A 112 -4.52 -7.89 0.96
N SER A 113 -4.85 -7.74 -0.32
CA SER A 113 -6.01 -8.39 -0.95
C SER A 113 -5.84 -9.89 -1.20
N TYR A 114 -4.68 -10.49 -0.91
CA TYR A 114 -4.54 -11.96 -0.93
C TYR A 114 -5.41 -12.63 0.13
N ASP A 115 -5.68 -11.94 1.24
CA ASP A 115 -6.56 -12.47 2.28
C ASP A 115 -7.99 -12.03 1.98
N ASN A 116 -8.92 -12.99 1.87
CA ASN A 116 -10.30 -12.71 1.45
C ASN A 116 -11.03 -11.74 2.38
N GLU A 117 -10.75 -11.79 3.69
CA GLU A 117 -11.31 -10.89 4.70
C GLU A 117 -10.98 -9.42 4.41
N ASN A 118 -9.79 -9.15 3.88
CA ASN A 118 -9.35 -7.78 3.57
C ASN A 118 -10.05 -7.24 2.32
N LYS A 119 -10.44 -8.10 1.37
CA LYS A 119 -11.05 -7.68 0.10
C LYS A 119 -12.35 -6.89 0.31
N ILE A 120 -13.14 -7.24 1.33
CA ILE A 120 -14.37 -6.52 1.68
C ILE A 120 -14.03 -5.10 2.15
N SER A 121 -13.17 -5.00 3.17
CA SER A 121 -12.77 -3.74 3.77
C SER A 121 -12.13 -2.80 2.74
N ILE A 122 -11.22 -3.33 1.91
CA ILE A 122 -10.59 -2.57 0.81
C ILE A 122 -11.63 -2.10 -0.20
N GLY A 123 -12.53 -2.99 -0.63
CA GLY A 123 -13.54 -2.67 -1.64
C GLY A 123 -14.59 -1.65 -1.19
N ASN A 124 -14.86 -1.56 0.12
CA ASN A 124 -15.75 -0.55 0.70
C ASN A 124 -15.11 0.84 0.82
N THR A 125 -13.82 0.97 0.53
CA THR A 125 -13.13 2.26 0.47
C THR A 125 -13.21 2.88 -0.93
N GLY A 126 -12.41 3.92 -1.18
CA GLY A 126 -12.16 4.46 -2.51
C GLY A 126 -11.04 3.76 -3.29
N ALA A 127 -10.59 2.57 -2.89
CA ALA A 127 -9.48 1.85 -3.53
C ALA A 127 -9.76 1.49 -4.99
N ILE A 128 -10.91 0.88 -5.29
CA ILE A 128 -11.23 0.38 -6.63
C ILE A 128 -11.22 1.52 -7.68
N PRO A 129 -11.92 2.65 -7.49
CA PRO A 129 -11.84 3.76 -8.43
C PRO A 129 -10.41 4.32 -8.60
N ALA A 130 -9.64 4.39 -7.51
CA ALA A 130 -8.26 4.88 -7.55
C ALA A 130 -7.35 3.96 -8.38
N LEU A 131 -7.51 2.63 -8.22
CA LEU A 131 -6.78 1.64 -8.98
C LEU A 131 -7.19 1.64 -10.46
N VAL A 132 -8.48 1.82 -10.79
CA VAL A 132 -8.92 1.96 -12.19
C VAL A 132 -8.30 3.20 -12.83
N GLN A 133 -8.22 4.31 -12.10
CA GLN A 133 -7.54 5.50 -12.59
C GLN A 133 -6.03 5.26 -12.80
N LEU A 134 -5.36 4.58 -11.86
CA LEU A 134 -3.95 4.23 -12.02
C LEU A 134 -3.71 3.26 -13.19
N LEU A 135 -4.63 2.33 -13.44
CA LEU A 135 -4.59 1.44 -14.61
C LEU A 135 -4.73 2.22 -15.93
N ARG A 136 -5.43 3.36 -15.92
CA ARG A 136 -5.59 4.22 -17.10
C ARG A 136 -4.35 5.08 -17.33
N THR A 137 -3.86 5.77 -16.30
CA THR A 137 -2.86 6.86 -16.45
C THR A 137 -1.48 6.55 -15.88
N GLY A 138 -1.31 5.42 -15.19
CA GLY A 138 -0.04 5.05 -14.56
C GLY A 138 1.04 4.64 -15.54
N THR A 139 2.27 4.46 -15.04
CA THR A 139 3.36 3.89 -15.84
C THR A 139 3.09 2.43 -16.16
N ARG A 140 3.95 1.79 -16.94
CA ARG A 140 3.86 0.35 -17.19
C ARG A 140 3.80 -0.47 -15.90
N GLN A 141 4.58 -0.09 -14.88
CA GLN A 141 4.60 -0.79 -13.60
C GLN A 141 3.34 -0.48 -12.79
N GLY A 142 2.94 0.79 -12.68
CA GLY A 142 1.69 1.18 -12.02
C GLY A 142 0.44 0.54 -12.63
N LYS A 143 0.37 0.41 -13.95
CA LYS A 143 -0.72 -0.30 -14.65
C LYS A 143 -0.74 -1.78 -14.27
N LYS A 144 0.43 -2.42 -14.23
CA LYS A 144 0.56 -3.84 -13.84
C LYS A 144 0.12 -4.07 -12.39
N ASP A 145 0.59 -3.24 -11.46
CA ASP A 145 0.24 -3.37 -10.05
C ASP A 145 -1.24 -3.07 -9.80
N ALA A 146 -1.80 -2.06 -10.47
CA ALA A 146 -3.23 -1.77 -10.43
C ALA A 146 -4.07 -2.93 -10.99
N ALA A 147 -3.68 -3.52 -12.12
CA ALA A 147 -4.36 -4.67 -12.69
C ALA A 147 -4.36 -5.87 -11.74
N HIS A 148 -3.21 -6.20 -11.14
CA HIS A 148 -3.13 -7.30 -10.17
C HIS A 148 -4.00 -7.04 -8.92
N ALA A 149 -3.96 -5.82 -8.37
CA ALA A 149 -4.80 -5.44 -7.24
C ALA A 149 -6.30 -5.56 -7.58
N LEU A 150 -6.72 -5.06 -8.75
CA LEU A 150 -8.11 -5.15 -9.21
C LEU A 150 -8.55 -6.60 -9.39
N CYS A 151 -7.75 -7.44 -10.08
CA CYS A 151 -8.04 -8.87 -10.26
C CYS A 151 -8.26 -9.57 -8.91
N ASN A 152 -7.39 -9.33 -7.93
CA ASN A 152 -7.54 -9.92 -6.61
C ASN A 152 -8.82 -9.44 -5.91
N LEU A 153 -9.13 -8.14 -5.97
CA LEU A 153 -10.30 -7.57 -5.31
C LEU A 153 -11.63 -8.04 -5.90
N VAL A 154 -11.71 -8.24 -7.21
CA VAL A 154 -12.95 -8.65 -7.91
C VAL A 154 -13.12 -10.17 -8.00
N SER A 155 -12.06 -10.96 -7.73
CA SER A 155 -12.08 -12.43 -7.80
C SER A 155 -13.08 -13.09 -6.84
N TYR A 156 -13.39 -12.46 -5.71
CA TYR A 156 -14.14 -13.10 -4.62
C TYR A 156 -15.58 -12.60 -4.48
N LEU A 157 -15.83 -11.29 -4.65
CA LEU A 157 -17.09 -10.66 -4.25
C LEU A 157 -17.77 -9.93 -5.39
N ASP A 158 -19.06 -10.19 -5.58
CA ASP A 158 -19.89 -9.50 -6.57
C ASP A 158 -20.02 -8.00 -6.28
N GLY A 159 -19.99 -7.59 -5.00
CA GLY A 159 -19.98 -6.18 -4.62
C GLY A 159 -18.76 -5.43 -5.17
N ASN A 160 -17.58 -6.05 -5.16
CA ASN A 160 -16.37 -5.44 -5.72
C ASN A 160 -16.38 -5.45 -7.25
N LYS A 161 -16.94 -6.49 -7.88
CA LYS A 161 -17.17 -6.52 -9.33
C LYS A 161 -18.05 -5.34 -9.74
N LYS A 162 -19.19 -5.14 -9.06
CA LYS A 162 -20.09 -4.00 -9.34
C LYS A 162 -19.36 -2.67 -9.21
N ARG A 163 -18.64 -2.44 -8.10
CA ARG A 163 -17.84 -1.22 -7.91
C ARG A 163 -16.80 -0.99 -9.00
N ALA A 164 -16.18 -2.06 -9.50
CA ALA A 164 -15.21 -1.97 -10.58
C ALA A 164 -15.87 -1.62 -11.92
N VAL A 165 -17.05 -2.18 -12.21
CA VAL A 165 -17.87 -1.82 -13.37
C VAL A 165 -18.29 -0.36 -13.28
N ASP A 166 -18.83 0.08 -12.14
CA ASP A 166 -19.26 1.46 -11.90
C ASP A 166 -18.09 2.45 -12.00
N ALA A 167 -16.87 2.03 -11.65
CA ALA A 167 -15.64 2.82 -11.82
C ALA A 167 -15.13 2.87 -13.28
N GLY A 168 -15.76 2.14 -14.21
CA GLY A 168 -15.39 2.12 -15.63
C GLY A 168 -14.28 1.14 -15.99
N LEU A 169 -14.12 0.04 -15.24
CA LEU A 169 -13.10 -0.98 -15.56
C LEU A 169 -13.40 -1.71 -16.88
N THR A 170 -14.65 -2.07 -17.16
CA THR A 170 -15.04 -2.81 -18.37
C THR A 170 -14.64 -2.12 -19.67
N PRO A 171 -15.00 -0.85 -19.93
CA PRO A 171 -14.58 -0.18 -21.16
C PRO A 171 -13.06 0.00 -21.23
N LEU A 172 -12.37 0.16 -20.10
CA LEU A 172 -10.92 0.27 -20.05
C LEU A 172 -10.23 -1.03 -20.49
N LEU A 173 -10.68 -2.19 -20.00
CA LEU A 173 -10.14 -3.49 -20.41
C LEU A 173 -10.42 -3.77 -21.90
N MET A 174 -11.61 -3.41 -22.38
CA MET A 174 -11.96 -3.56 -23.80
C MET A 174 -11.08 -2.70 -24.72
N ALA A 175 -10.59 -1.55 -24.26
CA ALA A 175 -9.65 -0.73 -25.02
C ALA A 175 -8.25 -1.39 -25.05
N VAL A 176 -7.75 -1.86 -23.90
CA VAL A 176 -6.44 -2.49 -23.79
C VAL A 176 -6.32 -3.79 -24.60
N LEU A 177 -7.41 -4.55 -24.75
CA LEU A 177 -7.41 -5.80 -25.54
C LEU A 177 -7.50 -5.57 -27.06
N ARG A 178 -7.73 -4.33 -27.51
CA ARG A 178 -7.78 -3.97 -28.94
C ARG A 178 -6.45 -3.44 -29.48
N ASP A 179 -5.53 -3.08 -28.59
CA ASP A 179 -4.15 -2.66 -28.90
C ASP A 179 -3.21 -3.88 -28.97
#